data_AF-A0A1M3E930-F1
#
_entry.id   AF-A0A1M3E930-F1
#
_cell.length_a   1.000
_cell.length_b   1.000
_cell.length_c   1.000
_cell.angle_alpha   90.00
_cell.angle_beta   90.00
_cell.angle_gamma   90.00
#
_symmetry.space_group_name_H-M   'P 1'
#
loop_
_entity.id
_entity.type
_entity.pdbx_description
1 polymer ?
#
loop_
_entity_poly.entity_id
_entity_poly.type
_entity_poly.pdbx_seq_one_letter_code
_entity_poly.pdbx_strand_id
1 'polypeptide(L)'
;MIFLQRNIPIRALLYVLASTFFFASCTTGKKAATPPPVVVINPADSIELYSCGFENSSFSGKLPCFGDECGSYGAPVTTLQFKPQHKMTKVLEPEQGQTSNRAGTWTINQDCIIEINYEDGSREYFRFYKAIHKIERLNANRESFPGTLNQHNYLSKTR
;
A
#
# COMPACT_ATOMS: atom_id res chain seq x y z
N MET A 1 19.03 10.05 59.87
CA MET A 1 20.21 9.73 59.05
C MET A 1 19.71 9.33 57.66
N ILE A 2 20.11 10.12 56.65
CA ILE A 2 20.20 9.81 55.21
C ILE A 2 18.89 9.71 54.38
N PHE A 3 18.71 10.81 53.61
CA PHE A 3 18.26 10.99 52.23
C PHE A 3 16.96 10.35 51.69
N LEU A 4 15.96 11.24 51.57
CA LEU A 4 14.86 11.18 50.59
C LEU A 4 15.29 11.86 49.28
N GLN A 5 14.78 11.29 48.18
CA GLN A 5 14.91 11.74 46.79
C GLN A 5 14.36 13.16 46.55
N ARG A 6 14.77 13.72 45.39
CA ARG A 6 13.90 14.31 44.33
C ARG A 6 14.23 15.76 43.93
N ASN A 7 14.92 15.86 42.79
CA ASN A 7 14.58 16.64 41.59
C ASN A 7 14.16 18.13 41.69
N ILE A 8 14.80 18.94 40.80
CA ILE A 8 14.29 20.06 39.98
C ILE A 8 14.84 21.48 40.29
N PRO A 9 15.10 22.29 39.23
CA PRO A 9 16.11 23.35 39.18
C PRO A 9 15.52 24.76 39.20
N ILE A 10 16.28 25.78 39.61
CA ILE A 10 15.89 27.18 39.44
C ILE A 10 17.08 28.06 39.04
N ARG A 11 16.81 28.83 37.98
CA ARG A 11 17.58 29.87 37.31
C ARG A 11 17.92 31.05 38.23
N ALA A 12 19.08 31.69 38.04
CA ALA A 12 19.24 33.15 38.05
C ALA A 12 20.70 33.48 37.66
N LEU A 13 20.97 34.15 36.53
CA LEU A 13 20.92 35.61 36.35
C LEU A 13 22.18 36.28 36.92
N LEU A 14 22.94 36.99 36.06
CA LEU A 14 23.75 38.21 36.31
C LEU A 14 24.69 38.40 35.09
N TYR A 15 24.31 39.11 34.03
CA TYR A 15 24.37 40.58 33.84
C TYR A 15 25.77 41.20 33.92
N VAL A 16 26.31 41.53 32.74
CA VAL A 16 27.21 42.68 32.47
C VAL A 16 26.73 43.24 31.10
N LEU A 17 25.80 44.20 31.01
CA LEU A 17 25.97 45.68 31.07
C LEU A 17 27.16 46.17 30.24
N ALA A 18 26.96 46.66 29.01
CA ALA A 18 26.76 48.07 28.61
C ALA A 18 27.71 48.27 27.40
N SER A 19 27.51 49.04 26.33
CA SER A 19 26.99 50.40 26.17
C SER A 19 26.79 50.67 24.67
N THR A 20 26.08 51.75 24.38
CA THR A 20 25.49 52.20 23.12
C THR A 20 26.43 52.68 21.99
N PHE A 21 26.03 52.33 20.76
CA PHE A 21 26.05 53.07 19.48
C PHE A 21 27.02 54.25 19.26
N PHE A 22 27.83 54.20 18.19
CA PHE A 22 27.98 55.30 17.22
C PHE A 22 28.41 54.77 15.83
N PHE A 23 27.97 55.49 14.81
CA PHE A 23 27.83 55.13 13.39
C PHE A 23 29.14 54.89 12.62
N ALA A 24 29.13 53.88 11.73
CA ALA A 24 29.84 53.94 10.45
C ALA A 24 29.05 53.18 9.37
N SER A 25 28.88 53.86 8.25
CA SER A 25 27.95 53.56 7.15
C SER A 25 28.42 52.44 6.20
N CYS A 26 27.47 52.04 5.33
CA CYS A 26 27.65 51.45 3.99
C CYS A 26 27.66 49.91 3.83
N THR A 27 26.44 49.39 3.63
CA THR A 27 26.03 48.48 2.54
C THR A 27 26.92 47.31 2.12
N THR A 28 26.41 46.08 2.30
CA THR A 28 26.44 45.04 1.26
C THR A 28 25.46 43.90 1.56
N GLY A 29 24.51 43.73 0.63
CA GLY A 29 23.71 42.52 0.33
C GLY A 29 23.27 41.60 1.48
N LYS A 30 22.02 41.73 1.91
CA LYS A 30 21.27 40.60 2.48
C LYS A 30 21.11 39.52 1.41
N LYS A 31 22.06 38.60 1.28
CA LYS A 31 21.74 37.27 0.75
C LYS A 31 21.01 36.53 1.87
N ALA A 32 19.70 36.49 1.78
CA ALA A 32 18.91 35.52 2.50
C ALA A 32 19.49 34.14 2.15
N ALA A 33 20.16 33.50 3.12
CA ALA A 33 20.54 32.11 2.99
C ALA A 33 19.24 31.33 2.83
N THR A 34 18.95 30.90 1.61
CA THR A 34 17.84 29.98 1.35
C THR A 34 18.13 28.75 2.21
N PRO A 35 17.22 28.33 3.10
CA PRO A 35 17.43 27.10 3.85
C PRO A 35 17.68 25.97 2.83
N PRO A 36 18.65 25.07 3.09
CA PRO A 36 18.95 24.00 2.16
C PRO A 36 17.64 23.27 1.83
N PRO A 37 17.41 22.90 0.55
CA PRO A 37 16.21 22.20 0.17
C PRO A 37 16.07 20.98 1.07
N VAL A 38 14.98 20.92 1.82
CA VAL A 38 14.61 19.72 2.56
C VAL A 38 14.31 18.67 1.49
N VAL A 39 15.27 17.79 1.25
CA VAL A 39 15.06 16.62 0.40
C VAL A 39 14.09 15.74 1.17
N VAL A 40 12.80 15.86 0.83
CA VAL A 40 11.81 14.86 1.20
C VAL A 40 12.18 13.62 0.41
N ILE A 41 12.97 12.75 1.02
CA ILE A 41 13.17 11.40 0.52
C ILE A 41 11.80 10.75 0.65
N ASN A 42 11.01 10.73 -0.44
CA ASN A 42 9.93 9.77 -0.53
C ASN A 42 10.63 8.41 -0.42
N PRO A 43 10.37 7.62 0.64
CA PRO A 43 10.95 6.28 0.70
C PRO A 43 10.51 5.58 -0.58
N ALA A 44 11.48 5.17 -1.38
CA ALA A 44 11.22 4.34 -2.55
C ALA A 44 10.36 3.16 -2.08
N ASP A 45 9.29 2.86 -2.81
CA ASP A 45 8.40 1.75 -2.53
C ASP A 45 9.24 0.51 -2.19
N SER A 46 9.26 0.13 -0.92
CA SER A 46 10.06 -1.01 -0.48
C SER A 46 9.55 -2.24 -1.22
N ILE A 47 10.44 -2.96 -1.89
CA ILE A 47 10.10 -4.23 -2.52
C ILE A 47 9.87 -5.24 -1.40
N GLU A 48 8.59 -5.44 -1.06
CA GLU A 48 8.17 -6.52 -0.17
C GLU A 48 8.22 -7.83 -0.95
N LEU A 49 9.21 -8.67 -0.65
CA LEU A 49 9.29 -10.03 -1.17
C LEU A 49 8.66 -11.00 -0.18
N TYR A 50 7.61 -11.69 -0.61
CA TYR A 50 6.89 -12.66 0.21
C TYR A 50 7.53 -14.05 0.08
N SER A 51 7.34 -14.92 1.08
CA SER A 51 8.00 -16.25 1.17
C SER A 51 7.82 -17.13 -0.08
N CYS A 52 6.76 -16.92 -0.84
CA CYS A 52 6.44 -17.61 -2.09
C CYS A 52 6.98 -16.93 -3.35
N GLY A 53 7.80 -15.88 -3.22
CA GLY A 53 8.28 -15.05 -4.32
C GLY A 53 7.15 -14.25 -4.99
N PHE A 54 6.07 -13.97 -4.27
CA PHE A 54 5.06 -13.04 -4.72
C PHE A 54 5.62 -11.61 -4.63
N GLU A 55 5.20 -10.77 -5.56
CA GLU A 55 5.61 -9.37 -5.69
C GLU A 55 4.36 -8.56 -6.07
N ASN A 56 4.36 -7.27 -5.71
CA ASN A 56 3.35 -6.32 -6.18
C ASN A 56 3.23 -6.39 -7.70
N SER A 57 2.05 -6.76 -8.17
CA SER A 57 1.81 -7.03 -9.59
C SER A 57 0.33 -6.98 -9.90
N SER A 58 0.00 -6.97 -11.19
CA SER A 58 -1.37 -7.02 -11.67
C SER A 58 -1.64 -8.37 -12.34
N PHE A 59 -2.84 -8.91 -12.14
CA PHE A 59 -3.30 -10.16 -12.73
C PHE A 59 -4.65 -9.93 -13.38
N SER A 60 -4.83 -10.43 -14.61
CA SER A 60 -6.06 -10.22 -15.38
C SER A 60 -6.52 -11.50 -16.09
N GLY A 61 -7.81 -11.58 -16.36
CA GLY A 61 -8.48 -12.72 -16.97
C GLY A 61 -9.98 -12.70 -16.77
N LYS A 62 -10.69 -13.61 -17.44
CA LYS A 62 -12.14 -13.78 -17.30
C LYS A 62 -12.42 -14.92 -16.32
N LEU A 63 -12.90 -14.57 -15.13
CA LEU A 63 -13.30 -15.55 -14.11
C LEU A 63 -14.77 -15.91 -14.27
N PRO A 64 -15.20 -17.09 -13.80
CA PRO A 64 -16.61 -17.32 -13.49
C PRO A 64 -17.13 -16.21 -12.59
N CYS A 65 -18.22 -15.57 -13.01
CA CYS A 65 -18.88 -14.53 -12.23
C CYS A 65 -19.94 -15.14 -11.31
N PHE A 66 -20.14 -14.54 -10.14
CA PHE A 66 -21.15 -14.95 -9.19
C PHE A 66 -21.92 -13.72 -8.72
N GLY A 67 -23.25 -13.82 -8.60
CA GLY A 67 -24.11 -12.73 -8.14
C GLY A 67 -23.87 -11.44 -8.94
N ASP A 68 -23.66 -10.35 -8.22
CA ASP A 68 -23.52 -9.00 -8.77
C ASP A 68 -22.21 -8.78 -9.56
N GLU A 69 -21.29 -9.75 -9.55
CA GLU A 69 -20.11 -9.71 -10.44
C GLU A 69 -20.48 -10.01 -11.90
N CYS A 70 -21.62 -10.65 -12.13
CA CYS A 70 -22.11 -10.90 -13.48
C CYS A 70 -22.75 -9.62 -14.03
N GLY A 71 -22.16 -9.05 -15.07
CA GLY A 71 -22.84 -8.00 -15.83
C GLY A 71 -23.99 -8.58 -16.67
N SER A 72 -24.83 -7.71 -17.22
CA SER A 72 -25.93 -8.10 -18.13
C SER A 72 -25.47 -8.86 -19.37
N TYR A 73 -24.18 -8.77 -19.70
CA TYR A 73 -23.54 -9.37 -20.88
C TYR A 73 -22.60 -10.52 -20.51
N GLY A 74 -22.69 -11.03 -19.28
CA GLY A 74 -21.89 -12.14 -18.78
C GLY A 74 -20.70 -11.71 -17.92
N ALA A 75 -19.74 -12.63 -17.75
CA ALA A 75 -18.60 -12.40 -16.87
C ALA A 75 -17.68 -11.29 -17.42
N PRO A 76 -17.38 -10.25 -16.62
CA PRO A 76 -16.45 -9.20 -17.00
C PRO A 76 -15.00 -9.71 -17.00
N VAL A 77 -14.10 -8.97 -17.64
CA VAL A 77 -12.67 -9.13 -17.40
C VAL A 77 -12.40 -8.63 -15.98
N THR A 78 -11.75 -9.48 -15.18
CA THR A 78 -11.35 -9.16 -13.81
C THR A 78 -9.87 -8.84 -13.80
N THR A 79 -9.52 -7.68 -13.28
CA THR A 79 -8.12 -7.28 -13.05
C THR A 79 -7.90 -7.01 -11.57
N LEU A 80 -6.93 -7.69 -10.96
CA LEU A 80 -6.48 -7.46 -9.58
C LEU A 80 -5.13 -6.79 -9.61
N GLN A 81 -5.04 -5.59 -9.02
CA GLN A 81 -3.83 -4.80 -8.92
C GLN A 81 -3.33 -4.79 -7.48
N PHE A 82 -2.29 -5.57 -7.19
CA PHE A 82 -1.63 -5.62 -5.88
C PHE A 82 -0.56 -4.53 -5.82
N LYS A 83 -0.70 -3.61 -4.87
CA LYS A 83 0.13 -2.41 -4.70
C LYS A 83 0.94 -2.51 -3.39
N PRO A 84 2.03 -1.73 -3.26
CA PRO A 84 2.77 -1.63 -2.00
C PRO A 84 1.87 -1.29 -0.80
N GLN A 85 2.37 -1.56 0.41
CA GLN A 85 1.67 -1.28 1.67
C GLN A 85 0.35 -2.06 1.81
N HIS A 86 0.30 -3.30 1.31
CA HIS A 86 -0.88 -4.19 1.40
C HIS A 86 -2.17 -3.62 0.79
N LYS A 87 -2.09 -2.67 -0.15
CA LYS A 87 -3.24 -2.10 -0.85
C LYS A 87 -3.53 -2.84 -2.15
N MET A 88 -4.78 -2.90 -2.55
CA MET A 88 -5.16 -3.45 -3.85
C MET A 88 -6.36 -2.75 -4.48
N THR A 89 -6.51 -2.89 -5.80
CA THR A 89 -7.71 -2.49 -6.54
C THR A 89 -8.18 -3.61 -7.47
N LYS A 90 -9.47 -3.98 -7.39
CA LYS A 90 -10.14 -4.93 -8.29
C LYS A 90 -10.93 -4.11 -9.29
N VAL A 91 -10.68 -4.35 -10.56
CA VAL A 91 -11.37 -3.71 -11.69
C VAL A 91 -12.19 -4.78 -12.39
N LEU A 92 -13.48 -4.51 -12.60
CA LEU A 92 -14.39 -5.34 -13.39
C LEU A 92 -14.76 -4.55 -14.64
N GLU A 93 -14.27 -5.02 -15.78
CA GLU A 93 -14.49 -4.42 -17.09
C GLU A 93 -15.49 -5.29 -17.87
N PRO A 94 -16.78 -4.92 -17.89
CA PRO A 94 -17.76 -5.66 -18.68
C PRO A 94 -17.54 -5.39 -20.18
N GLU A 95 -18.06 -6.27 -21.03
CA GLU A 95 -18.03 -6.06 -22.48
C GLU A 95 -18.80 -4.79 -22.89
N GLN A 96 -19.89 -4.50 -22.17
CA GLN A 96 -20.69 -3.28 -22.32
C GLN A 96 -21.12 -2.77 -20.96
N GLY A 97 -21.17 -1.45 -20.82
CA GLY A 97 -21.59 -0.77 -19.59
C GLY A 97 -20.44 -0.10 -18.86
N GLN A 98 -20.62 0.13 -17.56
CA GLN A 98 -19.65 0.85 -16.74
C GLN A 98 -18.68 -0.11 -16.05
N THR A 99 -17.40 0.25 -16.08
CA THR A 99 -16.35 -0.38 -15.29
C THR A 99 -16.62 -0.16 -13.80
N SER A 100 -16.53 -1.24 -13.01
CA SER A 100 -16.62 -1.18 -11.55
C SER A 100 -15.24 -1.33 -10.92
N ASN A 101 -15.00 -0.60 -9.84
CA ASN A 101 -13.75 -0.64 -9.08
C ASN A 101 -14.06 -0.94 -7.61
N ARG A 102 -13.29 -1.86 -7.02
CA ARG A 102 -13.34 -2.16 -5.57
C ARG A 102 -11.95 -2.04 -4.98
N ALA A 103 -11.80 -1.14 -4.02
CA ALA A 103 -10.60 -1.03 -3.22
C ALA A 103 -10.59 -2.09 -2.11
N GLY A 104 -9.40 -2.48 -1.69
CA GLY A 104 -9.23 -3.42 -0.60
C GLY A 104 -7.80 -3.46 -0.09
N THR A 105 -7.60 -4.34 0.87
CA THR A 105 -6.29 -4.72 1.38
C THR A 105 -6.01 -6.19 1.11
N TRP A 106 -4.75 -6.58 1.15
CA TRP A 106 -4.38 -7.97 0.89
C TRP A 106 -3.22 -8.44 1.76
N THR A 107 -3.22 -9.74 2.05
CA THR A 107 -2.11 -10.44 2.71
C THR A 107 -1.83 -11.74 1.98
N ILE A 108 -0.67 -12.35 2.21
CA ILE A 108 -0.33 -13.67 1.67
C ILE A 108 0.35 -14.50 2.74
N ASN A 109 -0.07 -15.77 2.86
CA ASN A 109 0.46 -16.70 3.85
C ASN A 109 1.59 -17.56 3.28
N GLN A 110 2.14 -18.46 4.11
CA GLN A 110 3.22 -19.37 3.74
C GLN A 110 2.81 -20.40 2.66
N ASP A 111 1.52 -20.72 2.56
CA ASP A 111 0.95 -21.62 1.55
C ASP A 111 0.67 -20.93 0.20
N CYS A 112 1.19 -19.71 0.01
CA CYS A 112 0.97 -18.88 -1.18
C CYS A 112 -0.50 -18.49 -1.38
N ILE A 113 -1.32 -18.52 -0.31
CA ILE A 113 -2.72 -18.10 -0.36
C ILE A 113 -2.79 -16.61 -0.05
N ILE A 114 -3.25 -15.86 -1.05
CA ILE A 114 -3.60 -14.46 -0.98
C ILE A 114 -5.00 -14.35 -0.40
N GLU A 115 -5.14 -13.56 0.66
CA GLU A 115 -6.43 -13.15 1.21
C GLU A 115 -6.66 -11.67 0.89
N ILE A 116 -7.76 -11.38 0.19
CA ILE A 116 -8.22 -10.04 -0.12
C ILE A 116 -9.38 -9.69 0.81
N ASN A 117 -9.28 -8.51 1.44
CA ASN A 117 -10.32 -7.91 2.26
C ASN A 117 -10.78 -6.61 1.60
N TYR A 118 -12.00 -6.58 1.08
CA TYR A 118 -12.59 -5.41 0.45
C TYR A 118 -13.19 -4.45 1.48
N GLU A 119 -13.35 -3.19 1.10
CA GLU A 119 -13.93 -2.14 1.97
C GLU A 119 -15.40 -2.39 2.33
N ASP A 120 -16.13 -3.15 1.51
CA ASP A 120 -17.51 -3.58 1.78
C ASP A 120 -17.62 -4.74 2.79
N GLY A 121 -16.49 -5.24 3.29
CA GLY A 121 -16.41 -6.36 4.24
C GLY A 121 -16.38 -7.73 3.58
N SER A 122 -16.53 -7.82 2.25
CA SER A 122 -16.40 -9.08 1.52
C SER A 122 -14.94 -9.54 1.43
N ARG A 123 -14.75 -10.85 1.22
CA ARG A 123 -13.43 -11.48 1.15
C ARG A 123 -13.31 -12.40 -0.06
N GLU A 124 -12.12 -12.43 -0.65
CA GLU A 124 -11.76 -13.36 -1.70
C GLU A 124 -10.39 -14.01 -1.41
N TYR A 125 -10.23 -15.24 -1.87
CA TYR A 125 -9.03 -16.04 -1.66
C TYR A 125 -8.44 -16.44 -3.00
N PHE A 126 -7.12 -16.36 -3.13
CA PHE A 126 -6.42 -16.79 -4.34
C PHE A 126 -5.17 -17.58 -4.00
N ARG A 127 -4.82 -18.62 -4.77
CA ARG A 127 -3.51 -19.29 -4.67
C ARG A 127 -2.57 -18.76 -5.74
N PHE A 128 -1.37 -18.34 -5.35
CA PHE A 128 -0.32 -17.93 -6.28
C PHE A 128 0.53 -19.12 -6.75
N TYR A 129 0.70 -19.23 -8.07
CA TYR A 129 1.55 -20.22 -8.72
C TYR A 129 2.76 -19.54 -9.35
N LYS A 130 3.88 -19.50 -8.61
CA LYS A 130 5.13 -18.85 -9.04
C LYS A 130 5.62 -19.32 -10.41
N ALA A 131 5.61 -20.63 -10.66
CA ALA A 131 6.18 -21.23 -11.86
C ALA A 131 5.50 -20.79 -13.18
N ILE A 132 4.22 -20.43 -13.11
CA ILE A 132 3.42 -20.05 -14.28
C ILE A 132 2.91 -18.60 -14.21
N HIS A 133 3.29 -17.86 -13.17
CA HIS A 133 2.85 -16.49 -12.91
C HIS A 133 1.32 -16.31 -13.04
N LYS A 134 0.56 -17.22 -12.41
CA LYS A 134 -0.90 -17.16 -12.33
C LYS A 134 -1.37 -17.15 -10.89
N ILE A 135 -2.59 -16.65 -10.69
CA ILE A 135 -3.34 -16.85 -9.46
C ILE A 135 -4.64 -17.59 -9.76
N GLU A 136 -5.04 -18.50 -8.89
CA GLU A 136 -6.31 -19.24 -8.96
C GLU A 136 -7.26 -18.72 -7.90
N ARG A 137 -8.50 -18.38 -8.26
CA ARG A 137 -9.53 -18.05 -7.28
C ARG A 137 -9.91 -19.32 -6.50
N LEU A 138 -9.99 -19.21 -5.19
CA LEU A 138 -10.36 -20.28 -4.27
C LEU A 138 -11.77 -20.02 -3.71
N ASN A 139 -12.41 -21.08 -3.23
CA ASN A 139 -13.69 -20.98 -2.54
C ASN A 139 -13.51 -20.37 -1.12
N ALA A 140 -14.61 -20.20 -0.38
CA ALA A 140 -14.58 -19.64 0.98
C ALA A 140 -13.78 -20.49 1.98
N ASN A 141 -13.60 -21.79 1.71
CA ASN A 141 -12.78 -22.71 2.51
C ASN A 141 -11.29 -22.68 2.11
N ARG A 142 -10.90 -21.81 1.16
CA ARG A 142 -9.54 -21.70 0.60
C ARG A 142 -9.11 -22.94 -0.19
N GLU A 143 -10.07 -23.60 -0.83
CA GLU A 143 -9.86 -24.76 -1.68
C GLU A 143 -10.14 -24.42 -3.13
N SER A 144 -9.57 -25.21 -4.04
CA SER A 144 -9.87 -25.12 -5.48
C SER A 144 -11.35 -25.42 -5.73
N PHE A 145 -11.96 -24.73 -6.69
CA PHE A 145 -13.33 -25.03 -7.08
C PHE A 145 -13.39 -26.43 -7.72
N PRO A 146 -14.40 -27.26 -7.38
CA PRO A 146 -14.54 -28.58 -7.98
C PRO A 146 -15.02 -28.50 -9.44
N GLY A 147 -14.71 -29.56 -10.21
CA GLY A 147 -15.25 -29.75 -11.55
C GLY A 147 -14.70 -28.81 -12.63
N THR A 148 -15.54 -28.49 -13.62
CA THR A 148 -15.16 -27.70 -14.80
C THR A 148 -14.80 -26.25 -14.48
N LEU A 149 -15.29 -25.71 -13.36
CA LEU A 149 -14.98 -24.35 -12.93
C LEU A 149 -13.49 -24.15 -12.63
N ASN A 150 -12.78 -25.19 -12.20
CA ASN A 150 -11.35 -25.13 -11.92
C ASN A 150 -10.57 -24.58 -13.13
N GLN A 151 -10.87 -25.05 -14.34
CA GLN A 151 -10.13 -24.72 -15.56
C GLN A 151 -10.22 -23.23 -15.96
N HIS A 152 -11.25 -22.52 -15.49
CA HIS A 152 -11.50 -21.12 -15.84
C HIS A 152 -11.22 -20.16 -14.68
N ASN A 153 -10.75 -20.65 -13.54
CA ASN A 153 -10.66 -19.85 -12.33
C ASN A 153 -9.30 -19.16 -12.14
N TYR A 154 -8.59 -18.89 -13.23
CA TYR A 154 -7.22 -18.37 -13.21
C TYR A 154 -7.14 -16.95 -13.77
N LEU A 155 -6.36 -16.12 -13.11
CA LEU A 155 -5.87 -14.84 -13.65
C LEU A 155 -4.38 -14.97 -13.96
N SER A 156 -3.94 -14.35 -15.05
CA SER A 156 -2.54 -14.36 -15.48
C SER A 156 -1.89 -13.02 -15.17
N LYS A 157 -0.61 -13.03 -14.78
CA LYS A 157 0.15 -11.80 -14.52
C LYS A 157 0.15 -10.93 -15.78
N THR A 158 -0.23 -9.67 -15.65
CA THR A 158 -0.15 -8.68 -16.73
C THR A 158 1.29 -8.16 -16.81
N ARG A 159 1.79 -7.95 -18.04
CA ARG A 159 3.11 -7.37 -18.27
C ARG A 159 3.17 -5.91 -17.87
#